data_AF-A0A4Y2WBL5-F1
#
_entry.id   AF-A0A4Y2WBL5-F1
#
_cell.length_a   1.000
_cell.length_b   1.000
_cell.length_c   1.000
_cell.angle_alpha   90.00
_cell.angle_beta   90.00
_cell.angle_gamma   90.00
#
_symmetry.space_group_name_H-M   'P 1'
#
loop_
_entity.id
_entity.type
_entity.pdbx_description
1 polymer ?
#
loop_
_entity_poly.entity_id
_entity_poly.type
_entity_poly.pdbx_seq_one_letter_code
_entity_poly.pdbx_strand_id
1 'polypeptide(L)'
;MEMFPETPLEFPKSFIETFLSQKMLATWQMAWDDGDTGRLNHNIISKVSLQPINWARNEILFFTGHGPFPSFLQRFNLVETSVCSCGGIGTPIHYATVCVLPTFHHMASPSQQHLPVWFRSVANNSTSRRKIHNLLHFLRRETSLFRRDPN
;
A
#
# COMPACT_ATOMS: atom_id res chain seq x y z
N MET A 1 -24.05 -47.38 -3.14
CA MET A 1 -23.40 -46.19 -3.73
C MET A 1 -24.53 -45.38 -4.34
N GLU A 2 -25.08 -44.42 -3.61
CA GLU A 2 -26.18 -43.58 -4.10
C GLU A 2 -25.63 -42.66 -5.20
N MET A 3 -26.11 -42.85 -6.42
CA MET A 3 -25.88 -41.92 -7.51
C MET A 3 -26.85 -40.76 -7.33
N PHE A 4 -26.34 -39.60 -6.91
CA PHE A 4 -27.12 -38.37 -6.98
C PHE A 4 -27.44 -38.08 -8.45
N PRO A 5 -28.71 -37.84 -8.82
CA PRO A 5 -29.05 -37.48 -10.18
C PRO A 5 -28.46 -36.12 -10.49
N GLU A 6 -27.57 -36.05 -11.49
CA GLU A 6 -27.13 -34.76 -12.02
C GLU A 6 -28.32 -34.10 -12.71
N THR A 7 -29.00 -33.21 -11.99
CA THR A 7 -29.93 -32.27 -12.60
C THR A 7 -29.15 -31.41 -13.60
N PRO A 8 -29.52 -31.41 -14.89
CA PRO A 8 -28.85 -30.57 -15.87
C PRO A 8 -28.92 -29.11 -15.44
N LEU A 9 -27.77 -28.46 -15.28
CA LEU A 9 -27.73 -27.02 -15.03
C LEU A 9 -28.40 -26.30 -16.21
N GLU A 10 -29.41 -25.47 -15.94
CA GLU A 10 -30.15 -24.72 -16.96
C GLU A 10 -29.26 -23.74 -17.76
N PHE A 11 -28.04 -23.48 -17.27
CA PHE A 11 -27.08 -22.57 -17.87
C PHE A 11 -25.71 -23.22 -18.07
N PRO A 12 -24.96 -22.81 -19.11
CA PRO A 12 -23.56 -23.20 -19.25
C PRO A 12 -22.76 -22.83 -18.01
N LYS A 13 -21.82 -23.70 -17.61
CA LYS A 13 -20.93 -23.47 -16.46
C LYS A 13 -20.23 -22.11 -16.51
N SER A 14 -19.77 -21.70 -17.69
CA SER A 14 -19.11 -20.40 -17.91
C SER A 14 -19.99 -19.20 -17.58
N PHE A 15 -21.30 -19.31 -17.83
CA PHE A 15 -22.27 -18.27 -17.45
C PHE A 15 -22.38 -18.16 -15.93
N ILE A 16 -22.53 -19.31 -15.24
CA ILE A 16 -22.62 -19.36 -13.78
C ILE A 16 -21.35 -18.79 -13.15
N GLU A 17 -20.17 -19.19 -13.62
CA GLU A 17 -18.87 -18.68 -13.14
C GLU A 17 -18.74 -17.17 -13.31
N THR A 18 -19.13 -16.64 -14.48
CA THR A 18 -19.09 -15.19 -14.76
C THR A 18 -20.07 -14.44 -13.85
N PHE A 19 -21.30 -14.92 -13.71
CA PHE A 19 -22.33 -14.30 -12.88
C PHE A 19 -21.90 -14.26 -11.40
N LEU A 20 -21.40 -15.37 -10.87
CA LEU A 20 -20.90 -15.44 -9.50
C LEU A 20 -19.71 -14.50 -9.28
N SER A 21 -18.79 -14.45 -10.24
CA SER A 21 -17.62 -13.53 -10.18
C SER A 21 -18.05 -12.07 -10.14
N GLN A 22 -19.03 -11.68 -10.96
CA GLN A 22 -19.58 -10.32 -10.98
C GLN A 22 -20.28 -9.97 -9.67
N LYS A 23 -21.11 -10.87 -9.13
CA LYS A 23 -21.78 -10.68 -7.83
C LYS A 23 -20.76 -10.54 -6.70
N MET A 24 -19.76 -11.42 -6.65
CA MET A 24 -18.68 -11.37 -5.66
C MET A 24 -17.93 -10.03 -5.73
N LEU A 25 -17.51 -9.59 -6.92
CA LEU A 25 -16.80 -8.32 -7.10
C LEU A 25 -17.66 -7.12 -6.68
N ALA A 26 -18.96 -7.12 -6.97
CA ALA A 26 -19.86 -6.05 -6.55
C ALA A 26 -19.99 -5.99 -5.02
N THR A 27 -20.18 -7.13 -4.35
CA THR A 27 -20.21 -7.20 -2.88
C THR A 27 -18.89 -6.74 -2.27
N TRP A 28 -17.76 -7.19 -2.82
CA TRP A 28 -16.44 -6.76 -2.36
C TRP A 28 -16.20 -5.28 -2.57
N GLN A 29 -16.63 -4.72 -3.70
CA GLN A 29 -16.51 -3.29 -3.98
C GLN A 29 -17.30 -2.46 -2.95
N MET A 30 -18.53 -2.88 -2.63
CA MET A 30 -19.34 -2.19 -1.61
C MET A 30 -18.65 -2.20 -0.24
N ALA A 31 -18.15 -3.36 0.20
CA ALA A 31 -17.41 -3.46 1.45
C ALA A 31 -16.11 -2.64 1.42
N TRP A 32 -15.43 -2.60 0.26
CA TRP A 32 -14.23 -1.80 0.08
C TRP A 32 -14.51 -0.30 0.13
N ASP A 33 -15.63 0.16 -0.43
CA ASP A 33 -16.01 1.57 -0.40
C ASP A 33 -16.48 2.01 0.99
N ASP A 34 -17.23 1.17 1.71
CA ASP A 34 -17.82 1.48 3.02
C ASP A 34 -16.85 1.33 4.21
N GLY A 35 -15.82 0.49 4.09
CA GLY A 35 -14.88 0.25 5.19
C GLY A 35 -14.19 1.51 5.71
N ASP A 36 -13.72 1.49 6.96
CA ASP A 36 -12.93 2.59 7.55
C ASP A 36 -11.42 2.32 7.52
N THR A 37 -11.05 1.06 7.38
CA THR A 37 -9.67 0.59 7.44
C THR A 37 -9.05 0.63 6.06
N GLY A 38 -7.74 0.90 5.99
CA GLY A 38 -7.01 0.90 4.72
C GLY A 38 -7.38 2.04 3.76
N ARG A 39 -7.99 3.14 4.22
CA ARG A 39 -8.38 4.28 3.37
C ARG A 39 -7.24 4.85 2.52
N LEU A 40 -6.00 4.84 3.03
CA LEU A 40 -4.83 5.22 2.24
C LEU A 40 -4.64 4.31 1.00
N ASN A 41 -4.86 3.00 1.15
CA ASN A 41 -4.80 2.06 0.04
C ASN A 41 -6.01 2.20 -0.89
N HIS A 42 -7.22 2.42 -0.34
CA HIS A 42 -8.43 2.69 -1.14
C HIS A 42 -8.26 3.91 -2.05
N ASN A 43 -7.63 4.97 -1.54
CA ASN A 43 -7.30 6.17 -2.31
C ASN A 43 -6.39 5.90 -3.52
N ILE A 44 -5.61 4.82 -3.50
CA ILE A 44 -4.72 4.41 -4.60
C ILE A 44 -5.40 3.37 -5.49
N ILE A 45 -6.03 2.38 -4.87
CA ILE A 45 -6.72 1.24 -5.47
C ILE A 45 -8.19 1.36 -5.10
N SER A 46 -8.93 2.21 -5.81
CA SER A 46 -10.34 2.46 -5.51
C SER A 46 -11.28 1.40 -6.06
N LYS A 47 -10.78 0.52 -6.93
CA LYS A 47 -11.56 -0.56 -7.56
C LYS A 47 -10.99 -1.92 -7.22
N VAL A 48 -11.85 -2.81 -6.72
CA VAL A 48 -11.52 -4.22 -6.53
C VAL A 48 -11.41 -4.89 -7.90
N SER A 49 -10.44 -5.77 -8.05
CA SER A 49 -10.18 -6.50 -9.28
C SER A 49 -9.60 -7.86 -8.96
N LEU A 50 -9.89 -8.85 -9.80
CA LEU A 50 -9.22 -10.15 -9.76
C LEU A 50 -7.81 -10.09 -10.37
N GLN A 51 -7.51 -9.03 -11.11
CA GLN A 51 -6.18 -8.84 -11.69
C GLN A 51 -5.22 -8.37 -10.61
N PRO A 52 -4.07 -9.06 -10.43
CA PRO A 52 -3.09 -8.65 -9.45
C PRO A 52 -2.48 -7.31 -9.86
N ILE A 53 -2.20 -6.48 -8.86
CA ILE A 53 -1.50 -5.23 -9.08
C ILE A 53 0.00 -5.51 -9.13
N ASN A 54 0.64 -5.06 -10.20
CA ASN A 54 2.08 -5.25 -10.39
C ASN A 54 2.89 -4.24 -9.56
N TRP A 55 2.86 -4.37 -8.23
CA TRP A 55 3.68 -3.61 -7.30
C TRP A 55 4.82 -4.47 -6.75
N ALA A 56 6.03 -3.91 -6.76
CA ALA A 56 7.17 -4.54 -6.10
C ALA A 56 7.05 -4.44 -4.58
N ARG A 57 7.74 -5.31 -3.84
CA ARG A 57 7.75 -5.30 -2.36
C ARG A 57 7.99 -3.91 -1.76
N ASN A 58 8.94 -3.15 -2.30
CA ASN A 58 9.27 -1.80 -1.78
C ASN A 58 8.13 -0.81 -1.95
N GLU A 59 7.35 -0.95 -3.02
CA GLU A 59 6.20 -0.10 -3.29
C GLU A 59 5.04 -0.47 -2.39
N ILE A 60 4.79 -1.77 -2.17
CA ILE A 60 3.80 -2.24 -1.19
C ILE A 60 4.12 -1.66 0.19
N LEU A 61 5.36 -1.77 0.65
CA LEU A 61 5.79 -1.21 1.93
C LEU A 61 5.55 0.32 1.98
N PHE A 62 5.94 1.04 0.93
CA PHE A 62 5.75 2.49 0.88
C PHE A 62 4.27 2.90 0.93
N PHE A 63 3.43 2.34 0.05
CA PHE A 63 2.02 2.75 -0.09
C PHE A 63 1.15 2.34 1.10
N THR A 64 1.46 1.21 1.74
CA THR A 64 0.77 0.75 2.96
C THR A 64 1.30 1.44 4.22
N GLY A 65 2.37 2.22 4.11
CA GLY A 65 3.07 2.81 5.25
C GLY A 65 3.69 1.77 6.16
N HIS A 66 4.18 0.66 5.61
CA HIS A 66 4.86 -0.42 6.31
C HIS A 66 6.37 -0.41 6.05
N GLY A 67 7.11 -1.14 6.87
CA GLY A 67 8.55 -1.33 6.69
C GLY A 67 9.38 -0.45 7.63
N PRO A 68 10.54 0.09 7.17
CA PRO A 68 11.51 0.76 8.03
C PRO A 68 11.13 2.22 8.33
N PHE A 69 9.85 2.50 8.57
CA PHE A 69 9.35 3.84 8.87
C PHE A 69 9.11 3.96 10.37
N PRO A 70 9.73 4.92 11.09
CA PRO A 70 9.50 5.12 12.51
C PRO A 70 8.02 5.21 12.90
N SER A 71 7.18 5.87 12.08
CA SER A 71 5.73 5.95 12.34
C SER A 71 5.04 4.60 12.36
N PHE A 72 5.49 3.65 11.53
CA PHE A 72 5.00 2.28 11.50
C PHE A 72 5.53 1.48 12.68
N LEU A 73 6.84 1.54 12.91
CA LEU A 73 7.49 0.78 13.97
C LEU A 73 6.95 1.16 15.35
N GLN A 74 6.71 2.46 15.60
CA GLN A 74 6.12 2.94 16.86
C GLN A 74 4.71 2.37 17.07
N ARG A 75 3.88 2.35 16.02
CA ARG A 75 2.52 1.80 16.09
C ARG A 75 2.49 0.35 16.57
N PHE A 76 3.54 -0.42 16.29
CA PHE A 76 3.70 -1.82 16.72
C PHE A 76 4.60 -1.98 17.95
N ASN A 77 4.90 -0.90 18.67
CA ASN A 77 5.77 -0.89 19.85
C ASN A 77 7.18 -1.47 19.60
N LEU A 78 7.68 -1.37 18.36
CA LEU A 78 9.02 -1.83 17.99
C LEU A 78 10.08 -0.75 18.22
N VAL A 79 9.66 0.51 18.34
CA VAL A 79 10.47 1.68 18.71
C VAL A 79 9.63 2.62 19.58
N GLU A 80 10.28 3.44 20.39
CA GLU A 80 9.59 4.38 21.30
C GLU A 80 8.99 5.60 20.58
N THR A 81 9.62 6.02 19.48
CA THR A 81 9.33 7.28 18.80
C THR A 81 9.04 7.09 17.32
N SER A 82 8.05 7.83 16.81
CA SER A 82 7.77 7.95 15.37
C SER A 82 8.60 9.03 14.69
N VAL A 83 9.53 9.66 15.40
CA VAL A 83 10.33 10.77 14.90
C VAL A 83 11.52 10.26 14.08
N CYS A 84 11.71 10.85 12.90
CA CYS A 84 12.87 10.68 12.04
C CYS A 84 14.09 11.40 12.65
N SER A 85 15.30 10.96 12.32
CA SER A 85 16.55 11.62 12.74
C SER A 85 16.66 13.09 12.32
N CYS A 86 15.87 13.55 11.32
CA CYS A 86 15.80 14.96 10.95
C CYS A 86 14.75 15.77 11.73
N GLY A 87 14.11 15.18 12.75
CA GLY A 87 13.13 15.83 13.63
C GLY A 87 11.66 15.82 13.16
N GLY A 88 11.37 15.37 11.93
CA GLY A 88 10.00 15.21 11.44
C GLY A 88 9.38 13.86 11.80
N ILE A 89 8.07 13.66 11.56
CA ILE A 89 7.46 12.33 11.73
C ILE A 89 7.90 11.42 10.59
N GLY A 90 8.52 10.28 10.92
CA GLY A 90 9.08 9.30 10.00
C GLY A 90 8.04 8.48 9.25
N THR A 91 7.17 9.15 8.50
CA THR A 91 6.19 8.57 7.57
C THR A 91 6.78 8.36 6.16
N PRO A 92 6.22 7.48 5.32
CA PRO A 92 6.67 7.34 3.94
C PRO A 92 6.67 8.66 3.16
N ILE A 93 5.60 9.46 3.32
CA ILE A 93 5.50 10.76 2.64
C ILE A 93 6.60 11.72 3.10
N HIS A 94 6.90 11.77 4.40
CA HIS A 94 7.96 12.61 4.93
C HIS A 94 9.30 12.33 4.26
N TYR A 95 9.70 11.05 4.20
CA TYR A 95 10.93 10.64 3.52
C TYR A 95 10.91 10.88 2.01
N ALA A 96 9.73 10.83 1.40
CA ALA A 96 9.60 11.00 -0.03
C ALA A 96 9.57 12.47 -0.48
N THR A 97 9.31 13.44 0.40
CA THR A 97 9.05 14.82 -0.04
C THR A 97 9.85 15.89 0.70
N VAL A 98 10.11 15.73 2.01
CA VAL A 98 10.62 16.82 2.85
C VAL A 98 11.79 16.43 3.77
N CYS A 99 12.07 15.15 3.96
CA CYS A 99 13.14 14.70 4.86
C CYS A 99 14.51 15.15 4.34
N VAL A 100 15.42 15.59 5.21
CA VAL A 100 16.76 16.00 4.74
C VAL A 100 17.57 14.80 4.19
N LEU A 101 17.14 13.56 4.46
CA LEU A 101 17.79 12.34 4.00
C LEU A 101 16.74 11.36 3.45
N PRO A 102 16.87 10.83 2.22
CA PRO A 102 17.79 11.18 1.13
C PRO A 102 17.19 12.21 0.14
N THR A 103 17.79 13.40 0.04
CA THR A 103 17.33 14.51 -0.81
C THR A 103 17.20 14.18 -2.30
N PHE A 104 18.04 13.31 -2.86
CA PHE A 104 17.99 12.96 -4.29
C PHE A 104 16.75 12.15 -4.70
N HIS A 105 16.01 11.60 -3.73
CA HIS A 105 14.84 10.78 -3.98
C HIS A 105 13.52 11.53 -3.80
N HIS A 106 13.59 12.85 -3.58
CA HIS A 106 12.41 13.65 -3.35
C HIS A 106 11.49 13.74 -4.56
N MET A 107 10.22 13.69 -4.24
CA MET A 107 9.09 14.00 -5.11
C MET A 107 8.46 15.30 -4.61
N ALA A 108 7.73 15.98 -5.49
CA ALA A 108 7.03 17.20 -5.11
C ALA A 108 6.07 16.91 -3.95
N SER A 109 6.12 17.70 -2.88
CA SER A 109 5.21 17.51 -1.75
C SER A 109 3.78 17.84 -2.16
N PRO A 110 2.80 16.97 -1.88
CA PRO A 110 1.40 17.31 -2.06
C PRO A 110 0.93 18.27 -0.97
N SER A 111 -0.12 19.04 -1.26
CA SER A 111 -0.94 19.61 -0.18
C SER A 111 -1.84 18.52 0.40
N GLN A 112 -2.30 18.72 1.64
CA GLN A 112 -3.09 17.72 2.37
C GLN A 112 -4.35 17.27 1.61
N GLN A 113 -5.02 18.18 0.92
CA GLN A 113 -6.23 17.90 0.12
C GLN A 113 -5.94 17.03 -1.10
N HIS A 114 -4.72 17.09 -1.66
CA HIS A 114 -4.34 16.37 -2.88
C HIS A 114 -3.58 15.07 -2.59
N LEU A 115 -3.45 14.67 -1.32
CA LEU A 115 -2.70 13.49 -0.93
C LEU A 115 -3.17 12.20 -1.65
N PRO A 116 -4.48 11.92 -1.82
CA PRO A 116 -4.96 10.76 -2.58
C PRO A 116 -4.54 10.78 -4.06
N VAL A 117 -4.60 11.95 -4.69
CA VAL A 117 -4.24 12.13 -6.11
C VAL A 117 -2.73 11.97 -6.27
N TRP A 118 -1.95 12.48 -5.33
CA TRP A 118 -0.51 12.35 -5.32
C TRP A 118 -0.07 10.88 -5.24
N PHE A 119 -0.62 10.09 -4.32
CA PHE A 119 -0.26 8.68 -4.23
C PHE A 119 -0.60 7.91 -5.50
N ARG A 120 -1.74 8.20 -6.15
CA ARG A 120 -2.09 7.62 -7.46
C ARG A 120 -1.10 8.01 -8.55
N SER A 121 -0.70 9.28 -8.60
CA SER A 121 0.30 9.75 -9.56
C SER A 121 1.65 9.05 -9.35
N VAL A 122 2.08 8.91 -8.10
CA VAL A 122 3.31 8.22 -7.72
C VAL A 122 3.26 6.73 -8.06
N ALA A 123 2.14 6.06 -7.80
CA ALA A 123 1.93 4.63 -8.11
C ALA A 123 1.90 4.35 -9.62
N ASN A 124 1.42 5.31 -10.43
CA ASN A 124 1.33 5.15 -11.88
C ASN A 124 2.59 5.64 -12.63
N ASN A 125 3.58 6.21 -11.94
CA ASN A 125 4.79 6.75 -12.55
C ASN A 125 6.02 5.87 -12.27
N SER A 126 6.64 5.34 -13.32
CA SER A 126 7.81 4.45 -13.21
C SER A 126 9.03 5.12 -12.57
N THR A 127 9.25 6.42 -12.82
CA THR A 127 10.34 7.18 -12.20
C THR A 127 10.10 7.38 -10.71
N SER A 128 8.86 7.68 -10.31
CA SER A 128 8.47 7.79 -8.90
C SER A 128 8.60 6.44 -8.18
N ARG A 129 8.17 5.34 -8.80
CA ARG A 129 8.36 3.98 -8.27
C ARG A 129 9.83 3.62 -8.09
N ARG A 130 10.71 4.02 -9.02
CA ARG A 130 12.16 3.85 -8.87
C ARG A 130 12.73 4.69 -7.72
N LYS A 131 12.25 5.93 -7.52
CA LYS A 131 12.62 6.74 -6.34
C LYS A 131 12.21 6.06 -5.03
N ILE A 132 11.00 5.50 -4.97
CA ILE A 132 10.55 4.69 -3.82
C ILE A 132 11.47 3.50 -3.59
N HIS A 133 11.80 2.76 -4.65
CA HIS A 133 12.70 1.62 -4.53
C HIS A 133 14.04 2.02 -3.90
N ASN A 134 14.65 3.09 -4.40
CA ASN A 134 15.93 3.60 -3.91
C ASN A 134 15.83 4.10 -2.46
N LEU A 135 14.74 4.81 -2.12
CA LEU A 135 14.48 5.25 -0.75
C LEU A 135 14.41 4.07 0.22
N LEU A 136 13.63 3.04 -0.08
CA LEU A 136 13.49 1.86 0.79
C LEU A 136 14.79 1.04 0.86
N HIS A 137 15.58 1.03 -0.21
CA HIS A 137 16.90 0.44 -0.20
C HIS A 137 17.86 1.21 0.73
N PHE A 138 17.87 2.54 0.66
CA PHE A 138 18.63 3.41 1.56
C PHE A 138 18.24 3.21 3.02
N LEU A 139 16.94 3.29 3.36
CA LEU A 139 16.46 3.14 4.73
C LEU A 139 16.79 1.76 5.34
N ARG A 140 16.88 0.70 4.53
CA ARG A 140 17.28 -0.64 5.00
C ARG A 140 18.78 -0.77 5.24
N ARG A 141 19.62 -0.01 4.54
CA ARG A 141 21.07 0.00 4.76
C ARG A 141 21.41 0.81 6.01
N GLU A 142 20.72 1.94 6.18
CA GLU A 142 20.95 2.85 7.30
C GLU A 142 20.13 2.48 8.55
N THR A 143 19.82 1.20 8.77
CA THR A 143 19.02 0.74 9.93
C THR A 143 19.66 1.05 11.29
N SER A 144 20.98 1.30 11.32
CA SER A 144 21.69 1.80 12.50
C SER A 144 21.29 3.22 12.88
N LEU A 145 20.80 4.06 11.96
CA LEU A 145 20.27 5.39 12.28
C LEU A 145 18.92 5.35 13.01
N PHE A 146 18.24 4.20 13.01
CA PHE A 146 16.92 4.00 13.59
C PHE A 146 16.91 3.08 14.81
N ARG A 147 18.04 2.46 15.16
CA ARG A 147 18.25 1.80 16.46
C ARG A 147 19.10 2.72 17.32
N ARG A 148 18.58 3.11 18.50
CA ARG A 148 19.46 3.63 19.56
C ARG A 148 20.35 2.50 20.03
N ASP A 149 21.59 2.84 20.39
CA ASP A 149 22.44 1.96 21.18
C ASP A 149 21.70 1.56 22.47
N PRO A 150 21.83 0.30 22.91
CA PRO A 150 21.30 -0.11 24.20
C PRO A 150 22.03 0.67 25.30
N ASN A 151 21.27 1.29 26.20
CA ASN A 151 21.78 1.78 27.48
C ASN A 151 22.38 0.63 28.30
#